data_AF-K1YM23-F1
#
_entry.id   AF-K1YM23-F1
#
_cell.length_a   1.000
_cell.length_b   1.000
_cell.length_c   1.000
_cell.angle_alpha   90.00
_cell.angle_beta   90.00
_cell.angle_gamma   90.00
#
_symmetry.space_group_name_H-M   'P 1'
#
loop_
_entity.id
_entity.type
_entity.pdbx_description
1 polymer ?
#
loop_
_entity_poly.entity_id
_entity_poly.type
_entity_poly.pdbx_seq_one_letter_code
_entity_poly.pdbx_strand_id
1 'polypeptide(L)'
;MQYGNAFGQGFQAAALKPADFFGNDDILYLMEDMATGEIRLSILWEWVHKGAVLTENDPETGLKSGEMFSQEIFNRLLEEEYAKLLAAGNRDVHDNSKNTTLPIARTIALAYVQDPVKAPWYIDLLNINLNNHDPATARHRISMYMDTFHNEGVRITENLDFKPAEGRYQ
;
A
#
# COMPACT_ATOMS: atom_id res chain seq x y z
N MET A 1 3.57 0.35 -0.88
CA MET A 1 3.57 -0.86 -1.73
C MET A 1 4.47 -1.97 -1.19
N GLN A 2 5.78 -1.78 -1.04
CA GLN A 2 6.70 -2.83 -0.56
C GLN A 2 6.26 -3.47 0.77
N TYR A 3 5.87 -2.67 1.77
CA TYR A 3 5.36 -3.19 3.04
C TYR A 3 4.10 -4.04 2.87
N GLY A 4 3.08 -3.55 2.14
CA GLY A 4 1.87 -4.33 1.85
C GLY A 4 2.13 -5.62 1.08
N ASN A 5 3.14 -5.62 0.19
CA ASN A 5 3.58 -6.82 -0.52
C ASN A 5 4.15 -7.86 0.47
N ALA A 6 5.02 -7.44 1.38
CA ALA A 6 5.58 -8.30 2.42
C ALA A 6 4.50 -8.82 3.37
N PHE A 7 3.57 -7.95 3.79
CA PHE A 7 2.44 -8.33 4.64
C PHE A 7 1.58 -9.41 3.99
N GLY A 8 1.25 -9.27 2.70
CA GLY A 8 0.49 -10.28 1.96
C GLY A 8 1.16 -11.65 1.89
N GLN A 9 2.49 -11.69 2.02
CA GLN A 9 3.30 -12.92 2.09
C GLN A 9 3.46 -13.46 3.54
N GLY A 10 2.82 -12.82 4.52
CA GLY A 10 2.89 -13.21 5.94
C GLY A 10 4.02 -12.56 6.74
N PHE A 11 4.75 -11.59 6.17
CA PHE A 11 5.80 -10.86 6.87
C PHE A 11 5.26 -9.58 7.50
N GLN A 12 5.06 -9.59 8.82
CA GLN A 12 4.52 -8.43 9.56
C GLN A 12 5.58 -7.34 9.84
N ALA A 13 6.86 -7.71 9.77
CA ALA A 13 8.01 -6.81 9.74
C ALA A 13 8.86 -7.15 8.51
N ALA A 14 9.35 -6.13 7.80
CA ALA A 14 10.08 -6.31 6.56
C ALA A 14 11.29 -5.37 6.48
N ALA A 15 12.45 -5.90 6.09
CA ALA A 15 13.61 -5.08 5.77
C ALA A 15 13.40 -4.46 4.38
N LEU A 16 13.15 -3.15 4.32
CA LEU A 16 12.82 -2.44 3.08
C LEU A 16 13.82 -1.33 2.78
N LYS A 17 14.00 -1.05 1.49
CA LYS A 17 14.84 0.04 0.98
C LYS A 17 14.05 0.83 -0.07
N PRO A 18 14.14 2.16 -0.12
CA PRO A 18 13.56 2.93 -1.23
C PRO A 18 14.11 2.43 -2.57
N ALA A 19 13.26 2.36 -3.58
CA ALA A 19 13.60 1.71 -4.85
C ALA A 19 14.75 2.39 -5.59
N ASP A 20 14.91 3.70 -5.39
CA ASP A 20 16.01 4.51 -5.96
C ASP A 20 17.39 4.11 -5.45
N PHE A 21 17.44 3.40 -4.33
CA PHE A 21 18.69 2.95 -3.70
C PHE A 21 18.93 1.45 -3.84
N PHE A 22 18.11 0.72 -4.63
CA PHE A 22 18.41 -0.66 -4.96
C PHE A 22 19.79 -0.76 -5.65
N GLY A 23 20.56 -1.79 -5.29
CA GLY A 23 21.95 -1.95 -5.75
C GLY A 23 22.99 -1.02 -5.08
N ASN A 24 22.58 -0.03 -4.28
CA ASN A 24 23.50 0.76 -3.47
C ASN A 24 23.71 0.10 -2.10
N ASP A 25 24.88 -0.50 -1.89
CA ASP A 25 25.22 -1.21 -0.64
C ASP A 25 25.56 -0.26 0.53
N ASP A 26 25.83 1.03 0.26
CA ASP A 26 26.08 2.03 1.32
C ASP A 26 24.78 2.47 2.02
N ILE A 27 23.63 2.15 1.44
CA ILE A 27 22.31 2.45 1.99
C ILE A 27 21.70 1.18 2.54
N LEU A 28 21.45 1.18 3.85
CA LEU A 28 20.92 0.03 4.57
C LEU A 28 19.42 -0.13 4.35
N TYR A 29 18.94 -1.37 4.48
CA TYR A 29 17.51 -1.64 4.63
C TYR A 29 17.09 -1.24 6.04
N LEU A 30 15.89 -0.64 6.14
CA LEU A 30 15.26 -0.35 7.41
C LEU A 30 14.23 -1.42 7.72
N MET A 31 14.14 -1.84 8.98
CA MET A 31 13.09 -2.74 9.42
C MET A 31 11.79 -1.96 9.59
N GLU A 32 10.84 -2.20 8.70
CA GLU A 32 9.57 -1.51 8.65
C GLU A 32 8.45 -2.41 9.18
N ASP A 33 7.52 -1.79 9.89
CA ASP A 33 6.33 -2.44 10.45
C ASP A 33 5.04 -1.75 9.98
N MET A 34 3.92 -2.15 10.59
CA MET A 34 2.60 -1.66 10.22
C MET A 34 2.46 -0.16 10.42
N ALA A 35 3.09 0.42 11.45
CA ALA A 35 2.96 1.85 11.71
C ALA A 35 3.55 2.66 10.55
N THR A 36 4.66 2.19 9.98
CA THR A 36 5.22 2.80 8.77
C THR A 36 4.27 2.69 7.58
N GLY A 37 3.65 1.53 7.37
CA GLY A 37 2.67 1.34 6.30
C GLY A 37 1.47 2.28 6.42
N GLU A 38 0.89 2.36 7.62
CA GLU A 38 -0.26 3.22 7.95
C GLU A 38 0.04 4.69 7.67
N ILE A 39 1.13 5.22 8.26
CA ILE A 39 1.39 6.66 8.17
C ILE A 39 1.71 7.11 6.75
N ARG A 40 2.43 6.29 5.96
CA ARG A 40 2.78 6.62 4.57
C ARG A 40 1.53 6.73 3.69
N LEU A 41 0.59 5.80 3.80
CA LEU A 41 -0.66 5.85 3.02
C LEU A 41 -1.60 6.94 3.52
N SER A 42 -1.71 7.08 4.84
CA SER A 42 -2.51 8.13 5.48
C SER A 42 -2.07 9.52 5.01
N ILE A 43 -0.77 9.81 4.98
CA ILE A 43 -0.24 11.10 4.51
C ILE A 43 -0.53 11.33 3.02
N LEU A 44 -0.39 10.31 2.17
CA LEU A 44 -0.69 10.45 0.73
C LEU A 44 -2.15 10.81 0.49
N TRP A 45 -3.08 10.18 1.24
CA TRP A 45 -4.50 10.57 1.20
C TRP A 45 -4.67 12.04 1.63
N GLU A 46 -4.07 12.44 2.75
CA GLU A 46 -4.16 13.82 3.24
C GLU A 46 -3.64 14.84 2.22
N TRP A 47 -2.50 14.54 1.57
CA TRP A 47 -1.92 15.43 0.58
C TRP A 47 -2.81 15.60 -0.65
N VAL A 48 -3.36 14.50 -1.16
CA VAL A 48 -4.25 14.51 -2.31
C VAL A 48 -5.56 15.24 -2.00
N HIS A 49 -6.20 14.93 -0.87
CA HIS A 49 -7.56 15.42 -0.57
C HIS A 49 -7.58 16.80 0.12
N LYS A 50 -6.50 17.22 0.77
CA LYS A 50 -6.38 18.56 1.37
C LYS A 50 -5.57 19.55 0.52
N GLY A 51 -5.11 19.13 -0.66
CA GLY A 51 -4.36 19.98 -1.58
C GLY A 51 -3.03 20.44 -1.00
N ALA A 52 -2.20 19.50 -0.53
CA ALA A 52 -0.88 19.83 -0.03
C ALA A 52 -0.03 20.51 -1.11
N VAL A 53 0.70 21.55 -0.73
CA VAL A 53 1.59 22.30 -1.61
C VAL A 53 3.01 21.80 -1.41
N LEU A 54 3.66 21.39 -2.49
CA LEU A 54 5.05 20.96 -2.49
C LEU A 54 5.96 22.13 -2.12
N THR A 55 6.88 21.90 -1.18
CA THR A 55 7.76 22.96 -0.67
C THR A 55 9.09 23.05 -1.40
N GLU A 56 9.48 21.97 -2.08
CA GLU A 56 10.78 21.85 -2.74
C GLU A 56 10.62 21.40 -4.19
N ASN A 57 11.60 21.76 -5.02
CA ASN A 57 11.69 21.24 -6.37
C ASN A 57 12.24 19.82 -6.32
N ASP A 58 11.71 18.95 -7.16
CA ASP A 58 12.26 17.63 -7.41
C ASP A 58 12.63 17.53 -8.90
N PRO A 59 13.92 17.73 -9.24
CA PRO A 59 14.39 17.64 -10.62
C PRO A 59 14.20 16.26 -11.25
N GLU A 60 14.14 15.19 -10.45
CA GLU A 60 14.01 13.82 -10.95
C GLU A 60 12.61 13.56 -11.49
N THR A 61 11.59 14.01 -10.76
CA THR A 61 10.18 13.87 -11.18
C THR A 61 9.65 15.08 -11.96
N GLY A 62 10.42 16.18 -12.01
CA GLY A 62 10.05 17.44 -12.66
C GLY A 62 9.07 18.31 -11.86
N LEU A 63 8.71 17.90 -10.64
CA LEU A 63 7.79 18.62 -9.76
C LEU A 63 8.45 19.89 -9.21
N LYS A 64 7.67 20.96 -9.08
CA LYS A 64 8.18 22.25 -8.58
C LYS A 64 7.58 22.62 -7.23
N SER A 65 8.38 23.37 -6.47
CA SER A 65 7.90 24.09 -5.29
C SER A 65 6.72 24.99 -5.68
N GLY A 66 5.66 24.97 -4.86
CA GLY A 66 4.41 25.68 -5.09
C GLY A 66 3.34 24.89 -5.87
N GLU A 67 3.67 23.74 -6.45
CA GLU A 67 2.69 22.86 -7.09
C GLU A 67 1.87 22.09 -6.05
N MET A 68 0.59 21.86 -6.35
CA MET A 68 -0.30 21.05 -5.49
C MET A 68 -0.11 19.57 -5.80
N PHE A 69 0.01 18.74 -4.76
CA PHE A 69 0.07 17.29 -4.89
C PHE A 69 -1.30 16.73 -5.28
N SER A 70 -1.53 16.55 -6.58
CA SER A 70 -2.81 16.13 -7.16
C SER A 70 -2.94 14.61 -7.28
N GLN A 71 -4.16 14.13 -7.54
CA GLN A 71 -4.40 12.73 -7.91
C GLN A 71 -3.60 12.29 -9.14
N GLU A 72 -3.41 13.18 -10.12
CA GLU A 72 -2.63 12.90 -11.33
C GLU A 72 -1.15 12.65 -10.97
N ILE A 73 -0.58 13.50 -10.11
CA ILE A 73 0.79 13.33 -9.61
C ILE A 73 0.91 12.03 -8.83
N PHE A 74 -0.02 11.74 -7.92
CA PHE A 74 -0.03 10.48 -7.17
C PHE A 74 -0.06 9.26 -8.10
N ASN A 75 -0.95 9.24 -9.10
CA ASN A 75 -1.08 8.13 -10.03
C ASN A 75 0.19 7.92 -10.85
N ARG A 76 0.81 9.00 -11.32
CA ARG A 76 2.08 8.94 -12.05
C ARG A 76 3.19 8.34 -11.17
N LEU A 77 3.39 8.86 -9.96
CA LEU A 77 4.41 8.37 -9.04
C LEU A 77 4.15 6.90 -8.64
N LEU A 78 2.88 6.52 -8.44
CA LEU A 78 2.52 5.14 -8.13
C LEU A 78 2.93 4.18 -9.26
N GLU A 79 2.73 4.56 -10.53
CA GLU A 79 3.17 3.77 -11.69
C GLU A 79 4.69 3.71 -11.81
N GLU A 80 5.38 4.84 -11.67
CA GLU A 80 6.84 4.93 -11.71
C GLU A 80 7.48 4.04 -10.63
N GLU A 81 7.03 4.16 -9.38
CA GLU A 81 7.51 3.35 -8.27
C GLU A 81 7.18 1.86 -8.46
N TYR A 82 5.98 1.54 -8.95
CA TYR A 82 5.61 0.16 -9.21
C TYR A 82 6.49 -0.48 -10.29
N ALA A 83 6.83 0.26 -11.34
CA ALA A 83 7.74 -0.19 -12.39
C ALA A 83 9.15 -0.48 -11.82
N LYS A 84 9.67 0.39 -10.93
CA LYS A 84 10.94 0.14 -10.22
C LYS A 84 10.89 -1.17 -9.42
N LEU A 85 9.80 -1.43 -8.69
CA LEU A 85 9.63 -2.66 -7.92
C LEU A 85 9.53 -3.92 -8.79
N LEU A 86 8.93 -3.83 -9.98
CA LEU A 86 8.89 -4.95 -10.94
C LEU A 86 10.29 -5.26 -11.51
N ALA A 87 11.08 -4.22 -11.80
CA ALA A 87 12.43 -4.33 -12.35
C ALA A 87 13.49 -4.73 -11.30
N ALA A 88 13.20 -4.56 -10.01
CA ALA A 88 14.12 -4.85 -8.92
C ALA A 88 14.57 -6.31 -8.89
N GLY A 89 15.78 -6.57 -8.39
CA GLY A 89 16.28 -7.94 -8.23
C GLY A 89 15.56 -8.69 -7.11
N ASN A 90 15.65 -10.03 -7.13
CA ASN A 90 15.01 -10.90 -6.13
C ASN A 90 15.45 -10.63 -4.67
N ARG A 91 16.61 -9.98 -4.46
CA ARG A 91 17.08 -9.54 -3.13
C ARG A 91 16.20 -8.42 -2.55
N ASP A 92 15.70 -7.53 -3.41
CA ASP A 92 14.94 -6.34 -3.02
C ASP A 92 13.43 -6.61 -3.04
N VAL A 93 12.97 -7.29 -4.09
CA VAL A 93 11.56 -7.66 -4.28
C VAL A 93 11.52 -9.09 -4.75
N HIS A 94 10.97 -10.00 -3.92
CA HIS A 94 10.92 -11.42 -4.26
C HIS A 94 10.12 -11.66 -5.55
N ASP A 95 10.68 -12.41 -6.48
CA ASP A 95 10.10 -12.64 -7.81
C ASP A 95 8.73 -13.32 -7.76
N ASN A 96 8.52 -14.21 -6.78
CA ASN A 96 7.23 -14.89 -6.57
C ASN A 96 6.08 -13.91 -6.19
N SER A 97 6.43 -12.74 -5.66
CA SER A 97 5.47 -11.73 -5.20
C SER A 97 5.04 -10.76 -6.31
N LYS A 98 5.88 -10.59 -7.36
CA LYS A 98 5.70 -9.58 -8.41
C LYS A 98 4.40 -9.72 -9.21
N ASN A 99 3.91 -10.96 -9.36
CA ASN A 99 2.67 -11.27 -10.07
C ASN A 99 1.53 -11.72 -9.13
N THR A 100 1.75 -11.69 -7.81
CA THR A 100 0.76 -12.16 -6.82
C THR A 100 0.41 -11.05 -5.83
N THR A 101 1.22 -10.82 -4.81
CA THR A 101 0.93 -9.87 -3.71
C THR A 101 1.34 -8.43 -4.00
N LEU A 102 2.33 -8.20 -4.87
CA LEU A 102 2.76 -6.84 -5.22
C LEU A 102 1.66 -6.07 -5.98
N PRO A 103 0.99 -6.65 -7.00
CA PRO A 103 -0.17 -6.01 -7.64
C PRO A 103 -1.33 -5.76 -6.68
N ILE A 104 -1.52 -6.62 -5.67
CA ILE A 104 -2.54 -6.45 -4.62
C ILE A 104 -2.19 -5.23 -3.77
N ALA A 105 -0.95 -5.12 -3.30
CA ALA A 105 -0.50 -3.98 -2.51
C ALA A 105 -0.62 -2.64 -3.27
N ARG A 106 -0.36 -2.66 -4.59
CA ARG A 106 -0.61 -1.51 -5.48
C ARG A 106 -2.09 -1.16 -5.54
N THR A 107 -2.95 -2.16 -5.73
CA THR A 107 -4.42 -1.96 -5.82
C THR A 107 -4.96 -1.38 -4.53
N ILE A 108 -4.50 -1.85 -3.36
CA ILE A 108 -4.90 -1.29 -2.07
C ILE A 108 -4.45 0.17 -1.96
N ALA A 109 -3.19 0.47 -2.30
CA ALA A 109 -2.68 1.84 -2.23
C ALA A 109 -3.48 2.81 -3.11
N LEU A 110 -3.81 2.38 -4.33
CA LEU A 110 -4.64 3.14 -5.26
C LEU A 110 -6.03 3.41 -4.66
N ALA A 111 -6.73 2.35 -4.24
CA ALA A 111 -8.07 2.46 -3.68
C ALA A 111 -8.09 3.32 -2.41
N TYR A 112 -7.14 3.12 -1.50
CA TYR A 112 -7.06 3.86 -0.24
C TYR A 112 -6.88 5.36 -0.48
N VAL A 113 -5.96 5.76 -1.38
CA VAL A 113 -5.63 7.18 -1.58
C VAL A 113 -6.66 7.90 -2.45
N GLN A 114 -7.24 7.22 -3.46
CA GLN A 114 -8.19 7.86 -4.38
C GLN A 114 -9.58 8.03 -3.79
N ASP A 115 -9.96 7.22 -2.80
CA ASP A 115 -11.31 7.27 -2.25
C ASP A 115 -11.59 8.62 -1.56
N PRO A 116 -12.75 9.26 -1.82
CA PRO A 116 -13.13 10.52 -1.16
C PRO A 116 -13.33 10.37 0.35
N VAL A 117 -13.58 9.16 0.85
CA VAL A 117 -13.74 8.86 2.27
C VAL A 117 -12.51 8.10 2.75
N LYS A 118 -11.77 8.72 3.67
CA LYS A 118 -10.57 8.12 4.24
C LYS A 118 -10.91 6.85 5.02
N ALA A 119 -10.44 5.70 4.54
CA ALA A 119 -10.51 4.47 5.31
C ALA A 119 -9.71 4.62 6.62
N PRO A 120 -10.24 4.13 7.76
CA PRO A 120 -9.69 4.42 9.08
C PRO A 120 -8.33 3.75 9.30
N TRP A 121 -8.12 2.56 8.72
CA TRP A 121 -6.88 1.79 8.87
C TRP A 121 -6.53 1.06 7.58
N TYR A 122 -5.27 1.19 7.15
CA TYR A 122 -4.71 0.42 6.04
C TYR A 122 -4.64 -1.09 6.35
N ILE A 123 -4.40 -1.45 7.62
CA ILE A 123 -4.30 -2.85 8.04
C ILE A 123 -5.57 -3.65 7.75
N ASP A 124 -6.76 -3.04 7.74
CA ASP A 124 -8.00 -3.76 7.45
C ASP A 124 -8.01 -4.28 6.00
N LEU A 125 -7.59 -3.44 5.04
CA LEU A 125 -7.45 -3.82 3.64
C LEU A 125 -6.34 -4.86 3.41
N LEU A 126 -5.31 -4.85 4.25
CA LEU A 126 -4.27 -5.89 4.25
C LEU A 126 -4.79 -7.21 4.86
N ASN A 127 -5.52 -7.15 5.96
CA ASN A 127 -6.04 -8.32 6.68
C ASN A 127 -7.00 -9.12 5.81
N ILE A 128 -7.93 -8.46 5.11
CA ILE A 128 -8.85 -9.15 4.18
C ILE A 128 -8.10 -9.79 3.01
N ASN A 129 -6.85 -9.40 2.72
CA ASN A 129 -6.02 -9.93 1.63
C ASN A 129 -4.82 -10.78 2.09
N LEU A 130 -4.66 -11.01 3.40
CA LEU A 130 -3.57 -11.83 3.91
C LEU A 130 -3.72 -13.27 3.41
N ASN A 131 -2.64 -13.85 2.87
CA ASN A 131 -2.60 -15.16 2.18
C ASN A 131 -3.36 -15.24 0.85
N ASN A 132 -3.89 -14.12 0.33
CA ASN A 132 -4.45 -14.07 -1.01
C ASN A 132 -3.34 -13.77 -2.03
N HIS A 133 -3.17 -14.66 -3.01
CA HIS A 133 -2.21 -14.50 -4.11
C HIS A 133 -2.87 -14.15 -5.45
N ASP A 134 -4.20 -14.02 -5.49
CA ASP A 134 -4.97 -13.69 -6.68
C ASP A 134 -5.38 -12.20 -6.70
N PRO A 135 -4.83 -11.40 -7.64
CA PRO A 135 -5.21 -10.00 -7.81
C PRO A 135 -6.69 -9.78 -8.13
N ALA A 136 -7.36 -10.74 -8.78
CA ALA A 136 -8.78 -10.61 -9.10
C ALA A 136 -9.64 -10.68 -7.84
N THR A 137 -9.40 -11.69 -7.00
CA THR A 137 -10.00 -11.81 -5.66
C THR A 137 -9.73 -10.56 -4.83
N ALA A 138 -8.50 -10.03 -4.87
CA ALA A 138 -8.16 -8.84 -4.09
C ALA A 138 -8.97 -7.61 -4.50
N ARG A 139 -9.13 -7.36 -5.81
CA ARG A 139 -9.97 -6.25 -6.30
C ARG A 139 -11.40 -6.34 -5.76
N HIS A 140 -11.98 -7.55 -5.73
CA HIS A 140 -13.31 -7.75 -5.18
C HIS A 140 -13.36 -7.46 -3.67
N ARG A 141 -12.41 -7.99 -2.90
CA ARG A 141 -12.34 -7.76 -1.44
C ARG A 141 -12.14 -6.29 -1.07
N ILE A 142 -11.28 -5.59 -1.82
CA ILE A 142 -11.01 -4.17 -1.62
C ILE A 142 -12.28 -3.34 -1.91
N SER A 143 -12.95 -3.57 -3.05
CA SER A 143 -14.22 -2.89 -3.36
C SER A 143 -15.25 -3.13 -2.26
N MET A 144 -15.44 -4.40 -1.87
CA MET A 144 -16.37 -4.76 -0.81
C MET A 144 -16.09 -4.01 0.50
N TYR A 145 -14.82 -3.93 0.93
CA TYR A 145 -14.46 -3.17 2.13
C TYR A 145 -14.77 -1.68 1.99
N MET A 146 -14.36 -1.06 0.88
CA MET A 146 -14.57 0.38 0.66
C MET A 146 -16.06 0.71 0.58
N ASP A 147 -16.85 -0.10 -0.13
CA ASP A 147 -18.30 0.05 -0.26
C ASP A 147 -19.01 -0.12 1.10
N THR A 148 -18.62 -1.13 1.88
CA THR A 148 -19.19 -1.38 3.21
C THR A 148 -18.89 -0.22 4.15
N PHE A 149 -17.64 0.25 4.17
CA PHE A 149 -17.26 1.38 5.02
C PHE A 149 -17.96 2.68 4.58
N HIS A 150 -18.02 2.93 3.27
CA HIS A 150 -18.66 4.13 2.72
C HIS A 150 -20.16 4.19 3.02
N ASN A 151 -20.87 3.07 2.83
CA ASN A 151 -22.33 3.03 2.92
C ASN A 151 -22.83 2.82 4.35
N GLU A 152 -22.09 2.07 5.17
CA GLU A 152 -22.54 1.62 6.48
C GLU A 152 -21.68 2.15 7.64
N GLY A 153 -20.49 2.71 7.36
CA GLY A 153 -19.53 3.10 8.40
C GLY A 153 -18.91 1.92 9.14
N VAL A 154 -19.07 0.70 8.61
CA VAL A 154 -18.61 -0.54 9.24
C VAL A 154 -17.26 -0.96 8.68
N ARG A 155 -16.35 -1.36 9.57
CA ARG A 155 -15.04 -1.92 9.21
C ARG A 155 -15.12 -3.44 9.13
N ILE A 156 -14.45 -4.01 8.13
CA ILE A 156 -14.17 -5.45 8.07
C ILE A 156 -12.73 -5.65 8.54
N THR A 157 -12.55 -6.06 9.79
CA THR A 157 -11.22 -6.15 10.42
C THR A 157 -10.63 -7.57 10.39
N GLU A 158 -11.47 -8.57 10.15
CA GLU A 158 -11.08 -9.99 10.12
C GLU A 158 -10.59 -10.44 8.74
N ASN A 159 -9.80 -11.51 8.72
CA ASN A 159 -9.44 -12.18 7.47
C ASN A 159 -10.61 -13.08 7.04
N LEU A 160 -11.07 -12.90 5.79
CA LEU A 160 -12.25 -13.56 5.25
C LEU A 160 -12.10 -15.08 5.05
N ASP A 161 -10.86 -15.58 5.01
CA ASP A 161 -10.55 -17.01 4.84
C ASP A 161 -10.41 -17.74 6.19
N PHE A 162 -10.35 -17.00 7.30
CA PHE A 162 -10.18 -17.59 8.62
C PHE A 162 -11.53 -17.90 9.23
N LYS A 163 -11.72 -19.15 9.66
CA LYS A 163 -12.91 -19.52 10.43
C LYS A 163 -12.82 -18.87 11.82
N PRO A 164 -13.93 -18.34 12.35
CA PRO A 164 -14.00 -17.99 13.77
C PRO A 164 -13.57 -19.20 14.60
N ALA A 165 -12.73 -18.98 15.60
CA ALA A 165 -12.38 -20.06 16.52
C ALA A 165 -13.67 -20.58 17.17
N GLU A 166 -14.00 -21.85 16.93
CA GLU A 166 -15.11 -22.51 17.63
C GLU A 166 -14.86 -22.43 19.15
N GLY A 167 -15.71 -21.71 19.88
CA GLY A 167 -15.80 -21.82 21.34
C GLY A 167 -15.01 -20.84 22.22
N ARG A 168 -14.73 -19.59 21.80
CA ARG A 168 -14.17 -18.56 22.71
C ARG A 168 -15.14 -17.52 23.27
N TYR A 169 -16.44 -17.72 23.08
CA TYR A 169 -17.47 -17.02 23.83
C TYR A 169 -18.50 -18.04 24.34
N GLN A 170 -18.17 -18.66 25.48
CA GLN A 170 -19.15 -19.18 26.45
C GLN A 170 -18.83 -18.55 27.80
#